data_AF-E3LR76-F1
#
_entry.id   AF-E3LR76-F1
#
_cell.length_a   1.000
_cell.length_b   1.000
_cell.length_c   1.000
_cell.angle_alpha   90.00
_cell.angle_beta   90.00
_cell.angle_gamma   90.00
#
_symmetry.space_group_name_H-M   'P 1'
#
loop_
_entity.id
_entity.type
_entity.pdbx_description
1 polymer ?
#
loop_
_entity_poly.entity_id
_entity_poly.type
_entity_poly.pdbx_seq_one_letter_code
_entity_poly.pdbx_strand_id
1 'polypeptide(L)'
;MMNSALKELQLNEQIEDLSLAFKEIPRSDHTLTPAELAAFDDLSTTLVVDSVLNFTTHKISRKRRYLYGDEHRMASETMKKFRESQDWTNAIYSFLNMRSIKGFIEKFTFNKQAEFRDHIVRFLNIFSIDAGYTIEECNRYSAEGHKGAKLVATRAWSRGDKIDRLIGVLCSMKNNEETTLLSAEGSDFSVMYSTRKRCSTLWLGPGAYINHDCKPTCQFQSNGTSAHIRVLRDMVAGDEITCFYGNEFFGPGNVDCECVTCEKNKRGKFQLNSDEENQEPEPETEEPGSKRMKYSLRSRV
;
A
#
# COMPACT_ATOMS: atom_id res chain seq x y z
N MET A 1 -10.70 -18.34 -35.84
CA MET A 1 -9.86 -19.30 -35.10
C MET A 1 -8.37 -19.03 -35.26
N MET A 2 -7.82 -18.95 -36.48
CA MET A 2 -6.39 -18.69 -36.73
C MET A 2 -5.86 -17.39 -36.08
N ASN A 3 -6.67 -16.33 -36.05
CA ASN A 3 -6.31 -15.05 -35.42
C ASN A 3 -6.26 -15.09 -33.88
N SER A 4 -6.99 -16.02 -33.25
CA SER A 4 -7.01 -16.17 -31.79
C SER A 4 -5.77 -16.93 -31.30
N ALA A 5 -5.40 -17.99 -32.02
CA ALA A 5 -4.21 -18.78 -31.71
C ALA A 5 -2.93 -17.95 -31.84
N LEU A 6 -2.85 -17.09 -32.87
CA LEU A 6 -1.71 -16.18 -33.06
C LEU A 6 -1.60 -15.16 -31.92
N LYS A 7 -2.73 -14.58 -31.48
CA LYS A 7 -2.76 -13.63 -30.36
C LYS A 7 -2.34 -14.29 -29.04
N GLU A 8 -2.76 -15.52 -28.81
CA GLU A 8 -2.37 -16.30 -27.63
C GLU A 8 -0.87 -16.61 -27.63
N LEU A 9 -0.32 -17.00 -28.78
CA LEU A 9 1.09 -17.30 -28.94
C LEU A 9 1.95 -16.05 -28.69
N GLN A 10 1.56 -14.91 -29.27
CA GLN A 10 2.21 -13.62 -29.02
C GLN A 10 2.15 -13.21 -27.54
N LEU A 11 1.02 -13.42 -26.86
CA LEU A 11 0.90 -13.11 -25.43
C LEU A 11 1.82 -14.01 -24.59
N ASN A 12 1.96 -15.29 -24.95
CA ASN A 12 2.86 -16.19 -24.24
C ASN A 12 4.33 -15.78 -24.40
N GLU A 13 4.75 -15.37 -25.60
CA GLU A 13 6.10 -14.81 -25.84
C GLU A 13 6.31 -13.54 -25.01
N GLN A 14 5.34 -12.63 -24.97
CA GLN A 14 5.40 -11.43 -24.13
C GLN A 14 5.55 -11.77 -22.64
N ILE A 15 4.84 -12.79 -22.15
CA ILE A 15 4.96 -13.23 -20.75
C ILE A 15 6.34 -13.78 -20.45
N GLU A 16 6.93 -14.56 -21.36
CA GLU A 16 8.29 -15.07 -21.23
C GLU A 16 9.29 -13.92 -21.16
N ASP A 17 9.22 -12.97 -22.09
CA ASP A 17 10.06 -11.77 -22.10
C ASP A 17 9.92 -10.95 -20.81
N LEU A 18 8.69 -10.72 -20.34
CA LEU A 18 8.41 -10.01 -19.09
C LEU A 18 8.98 -10.72 -17.86
N SER A 19 9.03 -12.05 -17.89
CA SER A 19 9.54 -12.87 -16.79
C SER A 19 11.07 -12.94 -16.74
N LEU A 20 11.75 -12.60 -17.84
CA LEU A 20 13.21 -12.59 -17.94
C LEU A 20 13.80 -11.18 -17.87
N ALA A 21 13.13 -10.17 -18.43
CA ALA A 21 13.66 -8.81 -18.60
C ALA A 21 13.36 -7.87 -17.41
N PHE A 22 13.25 -8.38 -16.19
CA PHE A 22 12.93 -7.57 -15.01
C PHE A 22 14.20 -7.11 -14.28
N LYS A 23 14.04 -6.09 -13.43
CA LYS A 23 15.05 -5.67 -12.47
C LYS A 23 14.49 -5.87 -11.08
N GLU A 24 15.24 -6.52 -10.20
CA GLU A 24 14.80 -6.73 -8.82
C GLU A 24 14.54 -5.43 -8.06
N ILE A 25 15.20 -4.34 -8.45
CA ILE A 25 14.83 -2.97 -8.07
C ILE A 25 14.24 -2.30 -9.31
N PRO A 26 12.91 -2.27 -9.43
CA PRO A 26 12.26 -1.67 -10.59
C PRO A 26 12.53 -0.17 -10.67
N ARG A 27 12.27 0.38 -11.85
CA ARG A 27 12.43 1.80 -12.10
C ARG A 27 11.50 2.64 -11.22
N SER A 28 11.96 3.80 -10.77
CA SER A 28 11.13 4.71 -9.97
C SER A 28 10.09 5.48 -10.80
N ASP A 29 10.37 5.72 -12.07
CA ASP A 29 9.48 6.40 -13.02
C ASP A 29 8.41 5.45 -13.55
N HIS A 30 7.19 5.97 -13.72
CA HIS A 30 6.08 5.27 -14.36
C HIS A 30 5.13 6.24 -15.05
N THR A 31 4.30 5.71 -15.94
CA THR A 31 3.26 6.43 -16.67
C THR A 31 1.85 6.03 -16.26
N LEU A 32 1.70 5.24 -15.19
CA LEU A 32 0.41 4.79 -14.66
C LEU A 32 -0.52 5.96 -14.31
N THR A 33 -1.75 5.85 -14.78
CA THR A 33 -2.88 6.65 -14.30
C THR A 33 -3.31 6.20 -12.90
N PRO A 34 -4.09 7.00 -12.14
CA PRO A 34 -4.57 6.58 -10.82
C PRO A 34 -5.38 5.27 -10.86
N ALA A 35 -6.21 5.08 -11.90
CA ALA A 35 -7.02 3.87 -12.07
C ALA A 35 -6.17 2.64 -12.43
N GLU A 36 -5.15 2.80 -13.28
CA GLU A 36 -4.19 1.72 -13.58
C GLU A 36 -3.41 1.34 -12.33
N LEU A 37 -2.88 2.31 -11.59
CA LEU A 37 -2.14 2.06 -10.35
C LEU A 37 -2.99 1.32 -9.32
N ALA A 38 -4.24 1.75 -9.10
CA ALA A 38 -5.17 1.07 -8.21
C ALA A 38 -5.42 -0.38 -8.63
N ALA A 39 -5.68 -0.64 -9.92
CA ALA A 39 -5.91 -1.99 -10.42
C ALA A 39 -4.66 -2.88 -10.32
N PHE A 40 -3.48 -2.32 -10.61
CA PHE A 40 -2.21 -3.04 -10.57
C PHE A 40 -1.83 -3.38 -9.12
N ASP A 41 -2.07 -2.46 -8.19
CA ASP A 41 -1.83 -2.64 -6.77
C ASP A 41 -2.75 -3.69 -6.16
N ASP A 42 -4.05 -3.60 -6.41
CA ASP A 42 -5.01 -4.58 -5.90
C ASP A 42 -4.68 -6.00 -6.39
N LEU A 43 -4.32 -6.17 -7.66
CA LEU A 43 -3.90 -7.47 -8.21
C LEU A 43 -2.58 -7.95 -7.60
N SER A 44 -1.58 -7.07 -7.48
CA SER A 44 -0.26 -7.44 -6.97
C SER A 44 -0.31 -7.80 -5.48
N THR A 45 -1.08 -7.06 -4.68
CA THR A 45 -1.31 -7.39 -3.27
C THR A 45 -2.06 -8.71 -3.13
N THR A 46 -3.06 -9.00 -3.97
CA THR A 46 -3.75 -10.29 -3.96
C THR A 46 -2.84 -11.47 -4.35
N LEU A 47 -1.96 -11.30 -5.33
CA LEU A 47 -1.02 -12.34 -5.74
C LEU A 47 0.06 -12.61 -4.68
N VAL A 48 0.59 -11.55 -4.06
CA VAL A 48 1.84 -11.63 -3.29
C VAL A 48 1.62 -11.51 -1.78
N VAL A 49 0.87 -10.51 -1.33
CA VAL A 49 0.73 -10.21 0.11
C VAL A 49 -0.38 -11.03 0.73
N ASP A 50 -1.59 -11.00 0.15
CA ASP A 50 -2.75 -11.72 0.66
C ASP A 50 -2.49 -13.24 0.69
N SER A 51 -1.73 -13.76 -0.28
CA SER A 51 -1.35 -15.18 -0.38
C SER A 51 -0.35 -15.62 0.68
N VAL A 52 0.35 -14.69 1.33
CA VAL A 52 1.27 -14.98 2.43
C VAL A 52 0.61 -14.72 3.79
N LEU A 53 -0.11 -13.60 3.93
CA LEU A 53 -0.77 -13.23 5.18
C LEU A 53 -2.10 -13.97 5.42
N ASN A 54 -2.64 -14.67 4.41
CA ASN A 54 -3.90 -15.41 4.51
C ASN A 54 -5.13 -14.57 4.88
N PHE A 55 -5.08 -13.26 4.63
CA PHE A 55 -6.25 -12.38 4.66
C PHE A 55 -6.15 -11.32 3.57
N THR A 56 -7.29 -10.75 3.18
CA THR A 56 -7.33 -9.65 2.22
C THR A 56 -6.86 -8.36 2.87
N THR A 57 -5.70 -7.86 2.47
CA THR A 57 -5.22 -6.52 2.87
C THR A 57 -6.05 -5.43 2.18
N HIS A 58 -5.75 -4.16 2.48
CA HIS A 58 -6.40 -3.01 1.86
C HIS A 58 -6.49 -3.14 0.33
N LYS A 59 -7.64 -2.74 -0.22
CA LYS A 59 -7.89 -2.71 -1.67
C LYS A 59 -8.62 -1.42 -2.00
N ILE A 60 -8.28 -0.81 -3.13
CA ILE A 60 -9.01 0.35 -3.64
C ILE A 60 -10.40 -0.08 -4.12
N SER A 61 -10.48 -1.18 -4.89
CA SER A 61 -11.76 -1.69 -5.43
C SER A 61 -12.31 -2.91 -4.68
N ARG A 62 -12.76 -2.73 -3.42
CA ARG A 62 -13.20 -3.83 -2.51
C ARG A 62 -14.24 -4.81 -3.08
N LYS A 63 -15.07 -4.41 -4.06
CA LYS A 63 -16.12 -5.26 -4.66
C LYS A 63 -15.63 -6.10 -5.83
N ARG A 64 -14.40 -5.90 -6.30
CA ARG A 64 -13.88 -6.58 -7.48
C ARG A 64 -13.32 -7.95 -7.08
N ARG A 65 -13.68 -8.96 -7.86
CA ARG A 65 -13.02 -10.26 -7.81
C ARG A 65 -11.77 -10.21 -8.69
N TYR A 66 -10.61 -10.50 -8.11
CA TYR A 66 -9.32 -10.43 -8.80
C TYR A 66 -8.87 -11.78 -9.37
N LEU A 67 -9.10 -12.88 -8.63
CA LEU A 67 -8.67 -14.23 -9.01
C LEU A 67 -9.83 -15.24 -8.93
N TYR A 68 -9.67 -16.35 -9.66
CA TYR A 68 -10.48 -17.55 -9.45
C TYR A 68 -10.05 -18.29 -8.17
N GLY A 69 -10.92 -19.16 -7.65
CA GLY A 69 -10.67 -19.83 -6.36
C GLY A 69 -9.41 -20.71 -6.36
N ASP A 70 -9.15 -21.41 -7.47
CA ASP A 70 -7.96 -22.22 -7.68
C ASP A 70 -6.69 -21.37 -7.85
N GLU A 71 -6.81 -20.17 -8.42
CA GLU A 71 -5.69 -19.23 -8.58
C GLU A 71 -5.19 -18.66 -7.25
N HIS A 72 -6.04 -18.52 -6.23
CA HIS A 72 -5.58 -18.18 -4.87
C HIS A 72 -4.62 -19.23 -4.31
N ARG A 73 -4.91 -20.52 -4.54
CA ARG A 73 -4.02 -21.61 -4.14
C ARG A 73 -2.71 -21.58 -4.93
N MET A 74 -2.79 -21.39 -6.26
CA MET A 74 -1.59 -21.29 -7.11
C MET A 74 -0.71 -20.10 -6.72
N ALA A 75 -1.30 -18.97 -6.33
CA ALA A 75 -0.56 -17.81 -5.84
C ALA A 75 0.17 -18.13 -4.51
N SER A 76 -0.52 -18.80 -3.58
CA SER A 76 0.06 -19.24 -2.30
C SER A 76 1.21 -20.24 -2.50
N GLU A 77 1.06 -21.19 -3.42
CA GLU A 77 2.12 -22.14 -3.79
C GLU A 77 3.32 -21.43 -4.45
N THR A 78 3.05 -20.46 -5.32
CA THR A 78 4.09 -19.64 -5.97
C THR A 78 4.88 -18.85 -4.93
N MET A 79 4.19 -18.17 -3.99
CA MET A 79 4.84 -17.42 -2.93
C MET A 79 5.57 -18.30 -1.91
N LYS A 80 5.08 -19.51 -1.63
CA LYS A 80 5.82 -20.48 -0.82
C LYS A 80 7.16 -20.82 -1.48
N LYS A 81 7.14 -21.21 -2.77
CA LYS A 81 8.36 -21.53 -3.52
C LYS A 81 9.31 -20.34 -3.60
N PHE A 82 8.81 -19.15 -3.91
CA PHE A 82 9.64 -17.95 -4.01
C PHE A 82 10.35 -17.59 -2.69
N ARG A 83 9.65 -17.71 -1.55
CA ARG A 83 10.26 -17.46 -0.23
C ARG A 83 11.37 -18.46 0.11
N GLU A 84 11.31 -19.67 -0.43
CA GLU A 84 12.33 -20.71 -0.24
C GLU A 84 13.49 -20.58 -1.24
N SER A 85 13.21 -20.28 -2.52
CA SER A 85 14.21 -20.33 -3.60
C SER A 85 14.74 -18.98 -4.07
N GLN A 86 14.03 -17.88 -3.80
CA GLN A 86 14.25 -16.55 -4.40
C GLN A 86 14.27 -16.59 -5.94
N ASP A 87 13.57 -17.54 -6.55
CA ASP A 87 13.47 -17.66 -8.01
C ASP A 87 12.44 -16.67 -8.57
N TRP A 88 12.92 -15.46 -8.83
CA TRP A 88 12.12 -14.35 -9.34
C TRP A 88 11.48 -14.64 -10.69
N THR A 89 12.24 -15.23 -11.63
CA THR A 89 11.75 -15.54 -12.98
C THR A 89 10.56 -16.48 -12.92
N ASN A 90 10.69 -17.60 -12.18
CA ASN A 90 9.60 -18.54 -12.06
C ASN A 90 8.39 -17.97 -11.29
N ALA A 91 8.61 -17.11 -10.29
CA ALA A 91 7.52 -16.44 -9.58
C ALA A 91 6.72 -15.52 -10.51
N ILE A 92 7.41 -14.64 -11.26
CA ILE A 92 6.80 -13.70 -12.20
C ILE A 92 6.07 -14.48 -13.31
N TYR A 93 6.72 -15.48 -13.90
CA TYR A 93 6.12 -16.32 -14.92
C TYR A 93 4.85 -17.01 -14.43
N SER A 94 4.90 -17.62 -13.24
CA SER A 94 3.74 -18.31 -12.65
C SER A 94 2.55 -17.37 -12.45
N PHE A 95 2.78 -16.15 -11.97
CA PHE A 95 1.73 -15.15 -11.82
C PHE A 95 1.17 -14.67 -13.15
N LEU A 96 2.02 -14.28 -14.09
CA LEU A 96 1.59 -13.76 -15.40
C LEU A 96 0.87 -14.83 -16.23
N ASN A 97 1.16 -16.11 -16.00
CA ASN A 97 0.55 -17.22 -16.71
C ASN A 97 -0.82 -17.65 -16.15
N MET A 98 -1.28 -17.08 -15.03
CA MET A 98 -2.63 -17.32 -14.48
C MET A 98 -3.71 -16.78 -15.44
N ARG A 99 -4.86 -17.45 -15.53
CA ARG A 99 -5.94 -17.10 -16.47
C ARG A 99 -6.50 -15.70 -16.20
N SER A 100 -6.74 -15.35 -14.94
CA SER A 100 -7.22 -14.01 -14.57
C SER A 100 -6.20 -12.93 -14.93
N ILE A 101 -4.90 -13.22 -14.78
CA ILE A 101 -3.83 -12.28 -15.07
C ILE A 101 -3.63 -12.12 -16.57
N LYS A 102 -3.59 -13.22 -17.35
CA LYS A 102 -3.56 -13.17 -18.81
C LYS A 102 -4.69 -12.33 -19.39
N GLY A 103 -5.92 -12.58 -18.97
CA GLY A 103 -7.10 -11.81 -19.40
C GLY A 103 -7.12 -10.35 -18.93
N PHE A 104 -6.32 -10.02 -17.91
CA PHE A 104 -6.11 -8.65 -17.48
C PHE A 104 -5.06 -7.94 -18.34
N ILE A 105 -3.87 -8.54 -18.49
CA ILE A 105 -2.72 -7.91 -19.16
C ILE A 105 -2.87 -7.84 -20.68
N GLU A 106 -3.70 -8.71 -21.30
CA GLU A 106 -3.92 -8.71 -22.76
C GLU A 106 -4.56 -7.40 -23.29
N LYS A 107 -5.12 -6.59 -22.40
CA LYS A 107 -5.77 -5.31 -22.71
C LYS A 107 -4.80 -4.14 -22.76
N PHE A 108 -3.57 -4.37 -22.31
CA PHE A 108 -2.56 -3.35 -22.14
C PHE A 108 -1.46 -3.48 -23.19
N THR A 109 -0.80 -2.36 -23.49
CA THR A 109 0.42 -2.36 -24.31
C THR A 109 1.56 -3.04 -23.56
N PHE A 110 2.57 -3.54 -24.28
CA PHE A 110 3.73 -4.19 -23.66
C PHE A 110 4.40 -3.33 -22.57
N ASN A 111 4.51 -2.01 -22.78
CA ASN A 111 5.05 -1.09 -21.77
C ASN A 111 4.22 -1.10 -20.48
N LYS A 112 2.89 -1.14 -20.59
CA LYS A 112 1.98 -1.21 -19.44
C LYS A 112 1.99 -2.58 -18.76
N GLN A 113 2.16 -3.65 -19.54
CA GLN A 113 2.40 -4.99 -18.99
C GLN A 113 3.73 -5.03 -18.20
N ALA A 114 4.78 -4.36 -18.69
CA ALA A 114 6.04 -4.21 -17.99
C ALA A 114 5.91 -3.39 -16.70
N GLU A 115 5.13 -2.30 -16.71
CA GLU A 115 4.81 -1.53 -15.49
C GLU A 115 4.03 -2.38 -14.46
N PHE A 116 3.10 -3.25 -14.92
CA PHE A 116 2.40 -4.20 -14.04
C PHE A 116 3.35 -5.23 -13.44
N ARG A 117 4.20 -5.84 -14.28
CA ARG A 117 5.24 -6.78 -13.86
C ARG A 117 6.19 -6.14 -12.85
N ASP A 118 6.63 -4.92 -13.10
CA ASP A 118 7.47 -4.17 -12.17
C ASP A 118 6.73 -3.97 -10.83
N HIS A 119 5.41 -3.73 -10.83
CA HIS A 119 4.62 -3.59 -9.60
C HIS A 119 4.56 -4.89 -8.80
N ILE A 120 4.42 -6.05 -9.47
CA ILE A 120 4.57 -7.37 -8.84
C ILE A 120 5.96 -7.50 -8.20
N VAL A 121 7.02 -7.11 -8.90
CA VAL A 121 8.41 -7.17 -8.37
C VAL A 121 8.57 -6.30 -7.12
N ARG A 122 7.95 -5.12 -7.06
CA ARG A 122 7.96 -4.30 -5.83
C ARG A 122 7.34 -5.05 -4.65
N PHE A 123 6.26 -5.78 -4.86
CA PHE A 123 5.66 -6.60 -3.80
C PHE A 123 6.48 -7.84 -3.45
N LEU A 124 7.09 -8.51 -4.43
CA LEU A 124 8.00 -9.63 -4.18
C LEU A 124 9.19 -9.22 -3.31
N ASN A 125 9.68 -7.97 -3.44
CA ASN A 125 10.72 -7.43 -2.58
C ASN A 125 10.38 -7.43 -1.08
N ILE A 126 9.09 -7.41 -0.70
CA ILE A 126 8.70 -7.54 0.73
C ILE A 126 9.19 -8.87 1.33
N PHE A 127 9.36 -9.89 0.49
CA PHE A 127 9.77 -11.24 0.87
C PHE A 127 11.14 -11.61 0.32
N SER A 128 11.93 -10.62 -0.13
CA SER A 128 13.29 -10.86 -0.58
C SER A 128 14.25 -10.90 0.61
N ILE A 129 15.22 -11.82 0.58
CA ILE A 129 16.27 -11.91 1.60
C ILE A 129 17.15 -10.66 1.66
N ASP A 130 17.27 -9.93 0.55
CA ASP A 130 18.09 -8.73 0.42
C ASP A 130 17.32 -7.43 0.74
N ALA A 131 16.02 -7.53 1.07
CA ALA A 131 15.17 -6.37 1.34
C ALA A 131 15.57 -5.63 2.61
N GLY A 132 16.00 -6.36 3.64
CA GLY A 132 16.24 -5.82 4.98
C GLY A 132 14.96 -5.38 5.73
N TYR A 133 13.79 -5.72 5.19
CA TYR A 133 12.49 -5.57 5.83
C TYR A 133 11.54 -6.68 5.38
N THR A 134 10.43 -6.87 6.10
CA THR A 134 9.31 -7.72 5.66
C THR A 134 7.99 -7.18 6.21
N ILE A 135 6.89 -7.91 5.99
CA ILE A 135 5.54 -7.56 6.41
C ILE A 135 5.01 -8.54 7.45
N GLU A 136 4.27 -8.03 8.43
CA GLU A 136 3.58 -8.80 9.47
C GLU A 136 2.14 -8.33 9.63
N GLU A 137 1.29 -9.20 10.20
CA GLU A 137 -0.04 -8.82 10.68
C GLU A 137 0.04 -7.68 11.72
N CYS A 138 -0.91 -6.75 11.64
CA CYS A 138 -1.05 -5.64 12.58
C CYS A 138 -2.50 -5.54 13.06
N ASN A 139 -2.69 -5.68 14.37
CA ASN A 139 -4.02 -5.64 14.99
C ASN A 139 -4.21 -4.36 15.83
N ARG A 140 -3.34 -3.35 15.63
CA ARG A 140 -3.28 -2.17 16.49
C ARG A 140 -4.40 -1.18 16.22
N TYR A 141 -4.69 -0.89 14.95
CA TYR A 141 -5.48 0.27 14.58
C TYR A 141 -6.98 -0.05 14.49
N SER A 142 -7.80 0.71 15.20
CA SER A 142 -9.26 0.46 15.28
C SER A 142 -9.99 0.85 13.99
N ALA A 143 -9.49 1.85 13.26
CA ALA A 143 -10.08 2.32 12.00
C ALA A 143 -10.06 1.25 10.89
N GLU A 144 -9.17 0.27 10.96
CA GLU A 144 -9.12 -0.89 10.04
C GLU A 144 -9.77 -2.15 10.64
N GLY A 145 -10.45 -2.03 11.78
CA GLY A 145 -11.08 -3.15 12.47
C GLY A 145 -10.06 -4.13 13.06
N HIS A 146 -8.90 -3.63 13.51
CA HIS A 146 -7.81 -4.43 14.07
C HIS A 146 -7.34 -5.56 13.14
N LYS A 147 -7.36 -5.29 11.83
CA LYS A 147 -6.98 -6.26 10.80
C LYS A 147 -6.25 -5.56 9.67
N GLY A 148 -5.00 -5.22 9.95
CA GLY A 148 -4.08 -4.60 9.00
C GLY A 148 -2.75 -5.33 8.93
N ALA A 149 -1.75 -4.63 8.42
CA ALA A 149 -0.39 -5.12 8.35
C ALA A 149 0.61 -3.99 8.61
N LYS A 150 1.82 -4.35 8.99
CA LYS A 150 2.92 -3.43 9.28
C LYS A 150 4.20 -3.92 8.62
N LEU A 151 5.10 -2.99 8.31
CA LEU A 151 6.45 -3.34 7.87
C LEU A 151 7.41 -3.36 9.05
N VAL A 152 8.28 -4.38 9.09
CA VAL A 152 9.28 -4.55 10.15
C VAL A 152 10.66 -4.74 9.54
N ALA A 153 11.70 -4.23 10.21
CA ALA A 153 13.08 -4.44 9.82
C ALA A 153 13.50 -5.90 10.06
N THR A 154 14.27 -6.48 9.15
CA THR A 154 14.84 -7.84 9.31
C THR A 154 16.34 -7.82 9.58
N ARG A 155 16.95 -6.64 9.59
CA ARG A 155 18.35 -6.39 9.91
C ARG A 155 18.54 -5.04 10.58
N ALA A 156 19.76 -4.78 11.04
CA ALA A 156 20.12 -3.44 11.51
C ALA A 156 20.14 -2.43 10.36
N TRP A 157 19.68 -1.21 10.66
CA TRP A 157 19.74 -0.03 9.80
C TRP A 157 20.32 1.14 10.58
N SER A 158 21.15 1.94 9.92
CA SER A 158 21.75 3.13 10.51
C SER A 158 20.99 4.39 10.10
N ARG A 159 21.02 5.42 10.96
CA ARG A 159 20.50 6.74 10.60
C ARG A 159 21.10 7.23 9.28
N GLY A 160 20.22 7.62 8.37
CA GLY A 160 20.59 8.14 7.07
C GLY A 160 20.54 7.12 5.94
N ASP A 161 20.49 5.82 6.25
CA ASP A 161 20.34 4.74 5.28
C ASP A 161 19.08 4.92 4.45
N LYS A 162 19.14 4.40 3.21
CA LYS A 162 18.00 4.30 2.30
C LYS A 162 17.59 2.84 2.19
N ILE A 163 16.28 2.57 2.33
CA ILE A 163 15.73 1.22 2.12
C ILE A 163 15.39 1.07 0.64
N ASP A 164 16.37 0.71 -0.20
CA ASP A 164 16.27 0.79 -1.66
C ASP A 164 15.13 -0.04 -2.27
N ARG A 165 14.83 -1.20 -1.68
CA ARG A 165 13.77 -2.12 -2.14
C ARG A 165 12.37 -1.75 -1.63
N LEU A 166 12.25 -0.76 -0.75
CA LEU A 166 10.99 -0.23 -0.23
C LEU A 166 10.65 1.10 -0.89
N ILE A 167 9.72 1.06 -1.84
CA ILE A 167 9.31 2.23 -2.62
C ILE A 167 7.80 2.41 -2.51
N GLY A 168 7.37 3.66 -2.34
CA GLY A 168 5.98 4.07 -2.60
C GLY A 168 5.82 4.55 -4.04
N VAL A 169 4.72 4.16 -4.69
CA VAL A 169 4.35 4.57 -6.05
C VAL A 169 3.30 5.66 -5.97
N LEU A 170 3.52 6.79 -6.66
CA LEU A 170 2.71 8.00 -6.52
C LEU A 170 2.03 8.37 -7.82
N CYS A 171 0.71 8.51 -7.74
CA CYS A 171 -0.08 9.10 -8.81
C CYS A 171 -0.83 10.34 -8.31
N SER A 172 -0.58 11.49 -8.92
CA SER A 172 -1.33 12.71 -8.63
C SER A 172 -2.72 12.61 -9.25
N MET A 173 -3.77 12.88 -8.47
CA MET A 173 -5.16 12.78 -8.91
C MET A 173 -5.73 14.16 -9.22
N LYS A 174 -6.58 14.22 -10.24
CA LYS A 174 -7.48 15.35 -10.48
C LYS A 174 -8.72 15.22 -9.58
N ASN A 175 -9.44 16.33 -9.35
CA ASN A 175 -10.61 16.37 -8.45
C ASN A 175 -11.72 15.37 -8.85
N ASN A 176 -11.92 15.12 -10.14
CA ASN A 176 -12.90 14.14 -10.62
C ASN A 176 -12.45 12.69 -10.36
N GLU A 177 -11.17 12.38 -10.57
CA GLU A 177 -10.58 11.07 -10.29
C GLU A 177 -10.60 10.76 -8.80
N GLU A 178 -10.30 11.77 -7.96
CA GLU A 178 -10.42 11.68 -6.50
C GLU A 178 -11.85 11.28 -6.10
N THR A 179 -12.86 11.96 -6.65
CA THR A 179 -14.26 11.66 -6.34
C THR A 179 -14.65 10.26 -6.79
N THR A 180 -14.23 9.83 -7.97
CA THR A 180 -14.58 8.49 -8.50
C THR A 180 -13.87 7.38 -7.75
N LEU A 181 -12.56 7.46 -7.55
CA LEU A 181 -11.75 6.42 -6.92
C LEU A 181 -11.99 6.32 -5.42
N LEU A 182 -12.20 7.46 -4.75
CA LEU A 182 -12.40 7.52 -3.31
C LEU A 182 -13.88 7.53 -2.90
N SER A 183 -14.79 7.31 -3.85
CA SER A 183 -16.24 7.23 -3.56
C SER A 183 -16.59 6.02 -2.69
N ALA A 184 -15.77 4.97 -2.73
CA ALA A 184 -15.99 3.75 -1.95
C ALA A 184 -15.49 3.91 -0.51
N GLU A 185 -16.31 3.52 0.46
CA GLU A 185 -15.93 3.57 1.88
C GLU A 185 -14.68 2.72 2.17
N GLY A 186 -13.69 3.37 2.80
CA GLY A 186 -12.42 2.76 3.18
C GLY A 186 -11.38 2.64 2.06
N SER A 187 -11.55 3.36 0.95
CA SER A 187 -10.56 3.44 -0.16
C SER A 187 -9.58 4.61 -0.03
N ASP A 188 -9.72 5.43 1.01
CA ASP A 188 -8.93 6.64 1.29
C ASP A 188 -7.73 6.40 2.23
N PHE A 189 -7.42 5.14 2.55
CA PHE A 189 -6.37 4.77 3.52
C PHE A 189 -4.96 5.26 3.14
N SER A 190 -4.67 5.46 1.85
CA SER A 190 -3.34 5.87 1.37
C SER A 190 -3.38 7.07 0.42
N VAL A 191 -4.21 8.06 0.76
CA VAL A 191 -4.25 9.34 0.06
C VAL A 191 -3.53 10.41 0.87
N MET A 192 -2.54 11.05 0.25
CA MET A 192 -1.80 12.17 0.84
C MET A 192 -2.08 13.46 0.08
N TYR A 193 -2.30 14.57 0.78
CA TYR A 193 -2.39 15.87 0.15
C TYR A 193 -1.01 16.49 -0.07
N SER A 194 -0.66 16.79 -1.32
CA SER A 194 0.57 17.51 -1.64
C SER A 194 0.31 19.01 -1.59
N THR A 195 0.85 19.70 -0.59
CA THR A 195 0.77 21.17 -0.49
C THR A 195 1.50 21.87 -1.65
N ARG A 196 2.64 21.31 -2.10
CA ARG A 196 3.42 21.82 -3.24
C ARG A 196 2.65 21.74 -4.55
N LYS A 197 1.99 20.60 -4.83
CA LYS A 197 1.23 20.40 -6.07
C LYS A 197 -0.23 20.87 -5.95
N ARG A 198 -0.69 21.18 -4.74
CA ARG A 198 -2.07 21.51 -4.39
C ARG A 198 -3.08 20.47 -4.87
N CYS A 199 -2.70 19.20 -4.81
CA CYS A 199 -3.55 18.08 -5.24
C CYS A 199 -3.37 16.85 -4.35
N SER A 200 -4.41 16.02 -4.30
CA SER A 200 -4.38 14.70 -3.68
C SER A 200 -3.50 13.76 -4.50
N THR A 201 -2.68 12.99 -3.81
CA THR A 201 -1.75 12.02 -4.40
C THR A 201 -2.06 10.65 -3.82
N LEU A 202 -2.39 9.71 -4.70
CA LEU A 202 -2.58 8.31 -4.37
C LEU A 202 -1.21 7.69 -4.13
N TRP A 203 -1.07 7.00 -3.00
CA TRP A 203 0.16 6.38 -2.55
C TRP A 203 -0.05 4.88 -2.43
N LEU A 204 0.59 4.08 -3.29
CA LEU A 204 0.40 2.63 -3.37
C LEU A 204 1.74 1.90 -3.47
N GLY A 205 1.69 0.56 -3.58
CA GLY A 205 2.86 -0.32 -3.51
C GLY A 205 3.23 -0.68 -2.06
N PRO A 206 4.39 -1.35 -1.86
CA PRO A 206 4.84 -1.81 -0.55
C PRO A 206 4.89 -0.70 0.51
N GLY A 207 5.24 0.53 0.09
CA GLY A 207 5.28 1.68 0.98
C GLY A 207 3.96 1.91 1.72
N ALA A 208 2.81 1.62 1.11
CA ALA A 208 1.48 1.87 1.69
C ALA A 208 1.19 1.06 2.97
N TYR A 209 2.04 0.10 3.34
CA TYR A 209 1.99 -0.65 4.60
C TYR A 209 2.83 -0.04 5.73
N ILE A 210 3.51 1.08 5.49
CA ILE A 210 4.27 1.81 6.52
C ILE A 210 3.27 2.58 7.36
N ASN A 211 3.11 2.20 8.62
CA ASN A 211 2.19 2.87 9.54
C ASN A 211 2.68 4.25 10.00
N HIS A 212 1.74 5.04 10.55
CA HIS A 212 2.05 6.30 11.17
C HIS A 212 2.66 6.12 12.57
N ASP A 213 3.71 6.90 12.85
CA ASP A 213 4.08 7.22 14.23
C ASP A 213 4.49 8.70 14.37
N CYS A 214 4.08 9.35 15.46
CA CYS A 214 4.41 10.75 15.75
C CYS A 214 5.91 10.98 16.03
N LYS A 215 6.66 9.93 16.34
CA LYS A 215 8.13 9.89 16.42
C LYS A 215 8.66 8.74 15.55
N PRO A 216 8.60 8.91 14.23
CA PRO A 216 8.79 7.80 13.29
C PRO A 216 10.22 7.26 13.28
N THR A 217 10.40 6.06 12.73
CA THR A 217 11.72 5.49 12.44
C THR A 217 12.26 5.97 11.08
N CYS A 218 11.38 6.31 10.15
CA CYS A 218 11.71 6.67 8.78
C CYS A 218 10.97 7.94 8.30
N GLN A 219 11.38 8.44 7.14
CA GLN A 219 10.67 9.51 6.42
C GLN A 219 10.54 9.19 4.93
N PHE A 220 9.47 9.67 4.32
CA PHE A 220 9.29 9.67 2.87
C PHE A 220 10.11 10.76 2.21
N GLN A 221 10.87 10.40 1.18
CA GLN A 221 11.53 11.34 0.28
C GLN A 221 10.94 11.19 -1.11
N SER A 222 10.09 12.15 -1.49
CA SER A 222 9.47 12.17 -2.81
C SER A 222 10.53 12.38 -3.91
N ASN A 223 10.48 11.54 -4.93
CA ASN A 223 11.28 11.60 -6.13
C ASN A 223 10.36 11.36 -7.35
N GLY A 224 9.75 12.45 -7.83
CA GLY A 224 8.85 12.44 -8.99
C GLY A 224 7.56 11.65 -8.72
N THR A 225 7.44 10.49 -9.37
CA THR A 225 6.34 9.53 -9.26
C THR A 225 6.62 8.42 -8.24
N SER A 226 7.71 8.51 -7.48
CA SER A 226 8.09 7.54 -6.44
C SER A 226 8.43 8.24 -5.12
N ALA A 227 8.40 7.50 -4.02
CA ALA A 227 8.91 7.94 -2.72
C ALA A 227 9.86 6.88 -2.18
N HIS A 228 11.07 7.31 -1.85
CA HIS A 228 12.09 6.48 -1.21
C HIS A 228 11.98 6.63 0.31
N ILE A 229 12.36 5.58 1.04
CA ILE A 229 12.33 5.58 2.50
C ILE A 229 13.73 5.84 3.03
N ARG A 230 13.87 6.87 3.87
CA ARG A 230 15.12 7.20 4.56
C ARG A 230 14.98 6.98 6.05
N VAL A 231 15.95 6.28 6.64
CA VAL A 231 16.02 5.97 8.07
C VAL A 231 16.41 7.22 8.86
N LEU A 232 15.65 7.55 9.90
CA LEU A 232 15.84 8.74 10.74
C LEU A 232 16.65 8.46 12.01
N ARG A 233 16.61 7.21 12.48
CA ARG A 233 17.30 6.73 13.68
C ARG A 233 17.60 5.25 13.50
N ASP A 234 18.63 4.77 14.19
CA ASP A 234 19.05 3.38 14.09
C ASP A 234 17.87 2.45 14.42
N MET A 235 17.77 1.35 13.67
CA MET A 235 16.78 0.30 13.87
C MET A 235 17.50 -1.05 13.97
N VAL A 236 16.92 -1.98 14.71
CA VAL A 236 17.32 -3.38 14.78
C VAL A 236 16.26 -4.28 14.16
N ALA A 237 16.60 -5.54 13.92
CA ALA A 237 15.61 -6.52 13.47
C ALA A 237 14.42 -6.59 14.45
N GLY A 238 13.20 -6.57 13.92
CA GLY A 238 11.95 -6.52 14.68
C GLY A 238 11.39 -5.11 14.90
N ASP A 239 12.18 -4.04 14.69
CA ASP A 239 11.66 -2.68 14.78
C ASP A 239 10.66 -2.40 13.64
N GLU A 240 9.55 -1.74 13.97
CA GLU A 240 8.57 -1.33 12.97
C GLU A 240 9.07 -0.14 12.15
N ILE A 241 8.91 -0.24 10.83
CA ILE A 241 9.16 0.84 9.89
C ILE A 241 7.92 1.74 9.90
N THR A 242 8.08 2.96 10.42
CA THR A 242 7.02 3.95 10.59
C THR A 242 7.42 5.28 9.97
N CYS A 243 6.45 6.03 9.47
CA CYS A 243 6.64 7.37 8.93
C CYS A 243 5.67 8.37 9.55
N PHE A 244 5.97 9.66 9.43
CA PHE A 244 5.04 10.71 9.82
C PHE A 244 4.17 11.13 8.62
N TYR A 245 2.86 10.95 8.73
CA TYR A 245 1.93 11.25 7.63
C TYR A 245 1.60 12.75 7.52
N GLY A 246 1.59 13.46 8.63
CA GLY A 246 1.16 14.85 8.73
C GLY A 246 0.60 15.18 10.11
N ASN A 247 0.45 16.48 10.40
CA ASN A 247 -0.01 16.96 11.71
C ASN A 247 -1.51 16.77 11.96
N GLU A 248 -2.29 16.51 10.91
CA GLU A 248 -3.76 16.50 10.98
C GLU A 248 -4.36 15.28 10.26
N PHE A 249 -3.57 14.22 10.07
CA PHE A 249 -4.04 13.03 9.36
C PHE A 249 -5.14 12.31 10.15
N PHE A 250 -4.98 12.21 11.46
CA PHE A 250 -5.94 11.60 12.38
C PHE A 250 -6.72 12.69 13.13
N GLY A 251 -7.40 13.56 12.38
CA GLY A 251 -8.12 14.72 12.91
C GLY A 251 -7.21 15.90 13.29
N PRO A 252 -7.79 17.05 13.69
CA PRO A 252 -7.02 18.24 14.06
C PRO A 252 -5.98 17.91 15.14
N GLY A 253 -4.71 18.26 14.87
CA GLY A 253 -3.61 17.95 15.79
C GLY A 253 -3.36 16.46 16.05
N ASN A 254 -3.84 15.56 15.19
CA ASN A 254 -3.76 14.11 15.35
C ASN A 254 -4.44 13.60 16.63
N VAL A 255 -5.57 14.23 17.02
CA VAL A 255 -6.33 13.86 18.22
C VAL A 255 -6.81 12.42 18.22
N ASP A 256 -7.05 11.80 17.06
CA ASP A 256 -7.47 10.40 16.95
C ASP A 256 -6.29 9.43 16.72
N CYS A 257 -5.04 9.89 16.85
CA CYS A 257 -3.88 9.07 16.54
C CYS A 257 -3.66 7.94 17.56
N GLU A 258 -3.52 6.72 17.05
CA GLU A 258 -3.32 5.49 17.83
C GLU A 258 -1.87 4.98 17.82
N CYS A 259 -0.88 5.78 17.39
CA CYS A 259 0.51 5.32 17.32
C CYS A 259 1.14 5.04 18.69
N VAL A 260 2.23 4.27 18.71
CA VAL A 260 2.94 3.88 19.95
C VAL A 260 3.47 5.10 20.70
N THR A 261 3.93 6.12 19.98
CA THR A 261 4.38 7.38 20.60
C THR A 261 3.24 8.12 21.30
N CYS A 262 2.03 8.14 20.74
CA CYS A 262 0.87 8.77 21.38
C CYS A 262 0.47 8.01 22.65
N GLU A 263 0.43 6.68 22.59
CA GLU A 263 0.10 5.82 23.74
C GLU A 263 1.07 6.04 24.92
N LYS A 264 2.38 6.04 24.64
CA LYS A 264 3.42 6.27 25.66
C LYS A 264 3.34 7.64 26.31
N ASN A 265 2.93 8.66 25.55
CA ASN A 265 2.87 10.04 26.02
C ASN A 265 1.48 10.47 26.48
N LYS A 266 0.48 9.58 26.47
CA LYS A 266 -0.93 9.91 26.79
C LYS A 266 -1.48 11.07 25.96
N ARG A 267 -1.21 11.01 24.64
CA ARG A 267 -1.68 11.97 23.62
C ARG A 267 -2.51 11.25 22.56
N GLY A 268 -3.06 12.01 21.61
CA GLY A 268 -3.93 11.46 20.57
C GLY A 268 -5.12 10.78 21.24
N LYS A 269 -5.49 9.59 20.74
CA LYS A 269 -6.65 8.85 21.25
C LYS A 269 -6.50 8.39 22.71
N PHE A 270 -5.28 8.44 23.25
CA PHE A 270 -4.96 8.00 24.62
C PHE A 270 -4.90 9.16 25.63
N GLN A 271 -5.29 10.37 25.22
CA GLN A 271 -5.49 11.47 26.15
C GLN A 271 -6.67 11.13 27.06
N LEU A 272 -6.43 11.13 28.37
CA LEU A 272 -7.52 10.95 29.34
C LEU A 272 -8.32 12.24 29.39
N ASN A 273 -9.63 12.17 29.19
CA ASN A 273 -10.53 13.25 29.57
C ASN A 273 -10.46 13.35 31.10
N SER A 274 -9.82 14.39 31.62
CA SER A 274 -9.87 14.73 33.05
C SER A 274 -11.26 15.20 33.50
N ASP A 275 -12.24 15.24 32.59
CA ASP A 275 -13.50 15.96 32.77
C ASP A 275 -14.72 15.02 32.91
N GLU A 276 -14.52 13.69 32.90
CA GLU A 276 -15.62 12.72 33.07
C GLU A 276 -16.03 12.48 34.54
N GLU A 277 -15.39 13.13 35.52
CA GLU A 277 -15.81 13.04 36.94
C GLU A 277 -16.74 14.17 37.40
N ASN A 278 -17.09 15.18 36.58
CA ASN A 278 -18.02 16.25 37.01
C ASN A 278 -18.80 16.90 35.86
N GLN A 279 -19.73 16.19 35.21
CA GLN A 279 -20.74 16.85 34.37
C GLN A 279 -22.14 16.32 34.67
N GLU A 280 -22.93 17.15 35.36
CA GLU A 280 -24.40 17.07 35.36
C GLU A 280 -24.93 17.37 33.94
N PRO A 281 -26.06 16.77 33.53
CA PRO A 281 -26.56 16.92 32.16
C PRO A 281 -27.16 18.32 31.95
N GLU A 282 -26.54 19.12 31.08
CA GLU A 282 -27.13 20.36 30.53
C GLU A 282 -27.84 20.12 29.18
N PRO A 283 -28.91 20.89 28.87
CA PRO A 283 -29.84 20.56 27.79
C PRO A 283 -29.34 20.99 26.41
N GLU A 284 -29.73 20.19 25.41
CA GLU A 284 -29.46 20.40 23.99
C GLU A 284 -30.01 21.75 23.48
N THR A 285 -29.12 22.55 22.91
CA THR A 285 -29.50 23.65 22.00
C THR A 285 -28.80 23.43 20.66
N GLU A 286 -29.60 23.28 19.61
CA GLU A 286 -29.13 23.21 18.23
C GLU A 286 -28.76 24.61 17.72
N GLU A 287 -27.50 24.82 17.30
CA GLU A 287 -27.15 25.88 16.36
C GLU A 287 -26.43 25.33 15.11
N PRO A 288 -26.73 25.85 13.91
CA PRO A 288 -26.26 25.29 12.66
C PRO A 288 -24.98 25.96 12.13
N GLY A 289 -24.08 25.13 11.56
CA GLY A 289 -23.19 25.57 10.48
C GLY A 289 -21.70 25.68 10.82
N SER A 290 -21.03 24.54 11.05
CA SER A 290 -19.57 24.46 10.94
C SER A 290 -19.16 23.98 9.54
N LYS A 291 -18.30 24.74 8.87
CA LYS A 291 -17.72 24.41 7.56
C LYS A 291 -16.94 23.10 7.67
N ARG A 292 -17.48 22.03 7.09
CA ARG A 292 -16.86 20.70 6.95
C ARG A 292 -15.45 20.83 6.34
N MET A 293 -14.40 20.62 7.14
CA MET A 293 -13.03 20.50 6.61
C MET A 293 -12.92 19.21 5.79
N LYS A 294 -12.30 19.32 4.61
CA LYS A 294 -12.51 18.41 3.48
C LYS A 294 -11.74 17.08 3.59
N TYR A 295 -10.80 16.93 4.52
CA TYR A 295 -9.85 15.81 4.54
C TYR A 295 -9.50 15.33 5.95
N SER A 296 -10.52 14.96 6.73
CA SER A 296 -10.35 14.00 7.83
C SER A 296 -10.68 12.60 7.30
N LEU A 297 -10.13 11.54 7.91
CA LEU A 297 -10.80 10.23 7.88
C LEU A 297 -12.26 10.50 8.24
N ARG A 298 -13.20 10.14 7.35
CA ARG A 298 -14.62 10.34 7.64
C ARG A 298 -14.91 9.53 8.90
N SER A 299 -15.29 10.21 9.97
CA SER A 299 -15.70 9.59 11.22
C SER A 299 -16.74 8.51 10.90
N ARG A 300 -16.43 7.26 11.21
CA ARG A 300 -17.38 6.16 11.09
C ARG A 300 -18.36 6.29 12.26
N VAL A 301 -19.61 6.61 11.94
CA VAL A 301 -20.74 6.35 12.84
C VAL A 301 -21.29 4.99 12.46
#